data_AF-A0A949U7V9-F1
#
_entry.id   AF-A0A949U7V9-F1
#
_cell.length_a   1.000
_cell.length_b   1.000
_cell.length_c   1.000
_cell.angle_alpha   90.00
_cell.angle_beta   90.00
_cell.angle_gamma   90.00
#
_symmetry.space_group_name_H-M   'P 1'
#
loop_
_entity.id
_entity.type
_entity.pdbx_description
1 polymer ?
#
loop_
_entity_poly.entity_id
_entity_poly.type
_entity_poly.pdbx_seq_one_letter_code
_entity_poly.pdbx_strand_id
1 'polypeptide(L)'
;MAGDPARGRSIVTDRQAGLCLLCHSGPFPEERFQGDLAPDLSGVGSRYSVAELRLRMTDPARFNPQTIMPAYGRSEGFARVAPAFRGKPLLDARQIEDVVAFLATLK
;
A
#
# COMPACT_ATOMS: atom_id res chain seq x y z
N MET A 1 10.80 -2.17 12.95
CA MET A 1 11.55 -3.36 12.47
C MET A 1 11.93 -3.10 11.02
N ALA A 2 13.03 -3.66 10.52
CA ALA A 2 13.36 -3.53 9.09
C ALA A 2 12.42 -4.41 8.25
N GLY A 3 11.81 -3.82 7.22
CA GLY A 3 10.99 -4.54 6.24
C GLY A 3 11.83 -5.35 5.25
N ASP A 4 11.23 -6.38 4.68
CA ASP A 4 11.78 -7.18 3.59
C ASP A 4 11.19 -6.70 2.25
N PRO A 5 11.99 -6.08 1.37
CA PRO A 5 11.50 -5.55 0.10
C PRO A 5 11.03 -6.64 -0.87
N ALA A 6 11.54 -7.87 -0.77
CA ALA A 6 11.08 -8.96 -1.64
C ALA A 6 9.64 -9.35 -1.28
N ARG A 7 9.33 -9.47 0.02
CA ARG A 7 7.96 -9.71 0.48
C ARG A 7 7.05 -8.51 0.22
N GLY A 8 7.58 -7.29 0.35
CA GLY A 8 6.87 -6.06 0.02
C GLY A 8 6.44 -6.02 -1.45
N ARG A 9 7.34 -6.41 -2.36
CA ARG A 9 7.02 -6.55 -3.78
C ARG A 9 5.90 -7.55 -3.99
N SER A 10 6.00 -8.74 -3.38
CA SER A 10 4.96 -9.76 -3.48
C SER A 10 3.60 -9.21 -3.06
N ILE A 11 3.51 -8.46 -1.95
CA ILE A 11 2.25 -7.85 -1.51
C ILE A 11 1.75 -6.82 -2.53
N VAL A 12 2.62 -5.94 -3.04
CA VAL A 12 2.24 -4.89 -4.00
C VAL A 12 1.69 -5.49 -5.30
N THR A 13 2.28 -6.57 -5.79
CA THR A 13 1.85 -7.23 -7.03
C THR A 13 0.73 -8.26 -6.82
N ASP A 14 0.38 -8.59 -5.56
CA ASP A 14 -0.66 -9.57 -5.24
C ASP A 14 -2.07 -9.02 -5.55
N ARG A 15 -2.80 -9.77 -6.39
CA ARG A 15 -4.15 -9.43 -6.88
C ARG A 15 -5.29 -9.86 -5.93
N GLN A 16 -4.97 -10.32 -4.73
CA GLN A 16 -5.93 -10.77 -3.73
C GLN A 16 -5.66 -10.16 -2.35
N ALA A 17 -4.39 -9.93 -2.00
CA ALA A 17 -3.99 -9.37 -0.72
C ALA A 17 -3.78 -7.84 -0.77
N GLY A 18 -2.76 -7.38 -1.51
CA GLY A 18 -2.38 -5.97 -1.52
C GLY A 18 -3.20 -5.11 -2.49
N LEU A 19 -3.67 -5.67 -3.61
CA LEU A 19 -4.53 -5.02 -4.60
C LEU A 19 -4.00 -3.67 -5.11
N CYS A 20 -2.70 -3.37 -4.94
CA CYS A 20 -2.15 -2.06 -5.25
C CYS A 20 -2.23 -1.77 -6.75
N LEU A 21 -1.95 -2.79 -7.58
CA LEU A 21 -1.99 -2.68 -9.04
C LEU A 21 -3.42 -2.60 -9.61
N LEU A 22 -4.47 -2.73 -8.80
CA LEU A 22 -5.84 -2.42 -9.24
C LEU A 22 -6.00 -0.92 -9.53
N CYS A 23 -5.29 -0.08 -8.78
CA CYS A 23 -5.39 1.38 -8.89
C CYS A 23 -4.13 2.03 -9.48
N HIS A 24 -2.95 1.47 -9.19
CA HIS A 24 -1.68 2.06 -9.57
C HIS A 24 -1.01 1.31 -10.74
N SER A 25 -0.30 2.05 -11.59
CA SER A 25 0.73 1.52 -12.47
C SER A 25 2.11 1.59 -11.82
N GLY A 26 3.11 0.94 -12.42
CA GLY A 26 4.49 1.03 -12.00
C GLY A 26 5.45 0.15 -12.81
N PRO A 27 6.70 -0.01 -12.34
CA PRO A 27 7.75 -0.71 -13.07
C PRO A 27 7.66 -2.23 -12.89
N PHE A 28 6.49 -2.80 -13.23
CA PHE A 28 6.17 -4.23 -13.12
C PHE A 28 5.83 -4.81 -14.50
N PRO A 29 6.81 -4.94 -15.42
CA PRO A 29 6.53 -5.31 -16.82
C PRO A 29 5.90 -6.70 -16.96
N GLU A 30 6.09 -7.59 -15.99
CA GLU A 30 5.47 -8.91 -15.96
C GLU A 30 4.00 -8.88 -15.52
N GLU A 31 3.57 -7.82 -14.82
CA GLU A 31 2.20 -7.66 -14.34
C GLU A 31 1.35 -6.95 -15.40
N ARG A 32 0.45 -7.71 -16.02
CA ARG A 32 -0.52 -7.20 -17.01
C ARG A 32 -1.65 -6.46 -16.31
N PHE A 33 -2.36 -5.57 -17.02
CA PHE A 33 -3.58 -4.89 -16.53
C PHE A 33 -3.38 -4.14 -15.20
N GLN A 34 -2.42 -3.22 -15.18
CA GLN A 34 -2.22 -2.29 -14.07
C GLN A 34 -3.21 -1.12 -14.17
N GLY A 35 -3.64 -0.59 -13.03
CA GLY A 35 -4.64 0.47 -12.96
C GLY A 35 -4.08 1.86 -13.26
N ASP A 36 -4.99 2.79 -13.55
CA ASP A 36 -4.72 4.20 -13.85
C ASP A 36 -5.54 5.18 -12.98
N LEU A 37 -6.23 4.66 -11.96
CA LEU A 37 -7.03 5.45 -11.02
C LEU A 37 -6.17 6.26 -10.04
N ALA A 38 -4.91 5.87 -9.84
CA ALA A 38 -3.99 6.48 -8.91
C ALA A 38 -2.59 6.68 -9.55
N PRO A 39 -1.74 7.57 -9.00
CA PRO A 39 -0.45 7.89 -9.61
C PRO A 39 0.49 6.70 -9.75
N ASP A 40 1.29 6.71 -10.80
CA ASP A 40 2.32 5.69 -11.03
C ASP A 40 3.32 5.56 -9.86
N LEU A 41 3.66 4.33 -9.48
CA LEU A 41 4.56 4.03 -8.36
C LEU A 41 6.05 4.14 -8.70
N SER A 42 6.44 4.26 -9.98
CA SER A 42 7.83 4.48 -10.36
C SER A 42 8.34 5.77 -9.74
N GLY A 43 9.53 5.74 -9.15
CA GLY A 43 10.13 6.90 -8.48
C GLY A 43 9.49 7.31 -7.15
N VAL A 44 8.55 6.52 -6.60
CA VAL A 44 7.90 6.86 -5.33
C VAL A 44 8.89 6.92 -4.14
N GLY A 45 9.93 6.09 -4.17
CA GLY A 45 11.02 6.10 -3.19
C GLY A 45 11.94 7.31 -3.31
N SER A 46 11.93 8.00 -4.46
CA SER A 46 12.59 9.31 -4.64
C SER A 46 11.69 10.47 -4.20
N ARG A 47 10.36 10.32 -4.29
CA ARG A 47 9.38 11.36 -3.96
C ARG A 47 9.10 11.50 -2.48
N TYR A 48 9.14 10.41 -1.72
CA TYR A 48 8.73 10.40 -0.31
C TYR A 48 9.75 9.70 0.58
N SER A 49 9.89 10.20 1.80
CA SER A 49 10.65 9.52 2.85
C SER A 49 9.97 8.23 3.29
N VAL A 50 10.73 7.33 3.92
CA VAL A 50 10.21 6.09 4.51
C VAL A 50 9.06 6.35 5.50
N ALA A 51 9.16 7.41 6.29
CA ALA A 51 8.10 7.79 7.24
C ALA A 51 6.81 8.23 6.54
N GLU A 52 6.94 8.98 5.45
CA GLU A 52 5.81 9.41 4.63
C GLU A 52 5.15 8.26 3.86
N LEU A 53 5.92 7.29 3.36
CA LEU A 53 5.40 6.07 2.76
C LEU A 53 4.59 5.26 3.77
N ARG A 54 5.13 5.09 4.99
CA ARG A 54 4.44 4.38 6.08
C ARG A 54 3.13 5.05 6.47
N LEU A 55 3.12 6.37 6.57
CA LEU A 55 1.90 7.11 6.90
C LEU A 55 0.85 6.99 5.79
N ARG A 56 1.26 7.00 4.51
CA ARG A 56 0.36 6.77 3.38
C ARG A 56 -0.27 5.37 3.40
N MET A 57 0.49 4.34 3.80
CA MET A 57 -0.06 2.99 3.95
C MET A 57 -1.03 2.86 5.13
N THR A 58 -0.79 3.62 6.20
CA THR A 58 -1.57 3.50 7.44
C THR A 58 -2.83 4.36 7.42
N ASP A 59 -2.72 5.60 6.94
CA ASP A 59 -3.78 6.60 6.97
C ASP A 59 -3.62 7.62 5.80
N PRO A 60 -3.89 7.20 4.55
CA PRO A 60 -3.71 8.05 3.38
C PRO A 60 -4.62 9.30 3.40
N ALA A 61 -5.73 9.26 4.14
CA ALA A 61 -6.67 10.36 4.30
C ALA A 61 -6.05 11.61 4.94
N ARG A 62 -4.94 11.47 5.67
CA ARG A 62 -4.17 12.61 6.21
C ARG A 62 -3.53 13.48 5.14
N PHE A 63 -3.26 12.92 3.97
CA PHE A 63 -2.69 13.67 2.83
C PHE A 63 -3.77 14.11 1.86
N ASN A 64 -4.77 13.26 1.64
CA ASN A 64 -5.92 13.57 0.81
C ASN A 64 -7.19 12.98 1.45
N PRO A 65 -8.03 13.79 2.13
CA PRO A 65 -9.26 13.32 2.77
C PRO A 65 -10.27 12.69 1.79
N GLN A 66 -10.13 12.96 0.50
CA GLN A 66 -10.98 12.40 -0.57
C GLN A 66 -10.30 11.21 -1.28
N THR A 67 -9.20 10.68 -0.75
CA THR A 67 -8.51 9.52 -1.34
C THR A 67 -9.41 8.29 -1.34
N ILE A 68 -9.35 7.54 -2.44
CA ILE A 68 -9.94 6.21 -2.54
C ILE A 68 -8.97 5.11 -2.09
N MET A 69 -7.70 5.44 -1.83
CA MET A 69 -6.71 4.50 -1.34
C MET A 69 -7.13 3.97 0.05
N PRO A 70 -7.23 2.64 0.25
CA PRO A 70 -7.57 2.08 1.55
C PRO A 70 -6.53 2.41 2.62
N ALA A 71 -6.98 2.58 3.87
CA ALA A 71 -6.11 2.65 5.04
C ALA A 71 -5.71 1.23 5.48
N TYR A 72 -4.60 0.71 4.93
CA TYR A 72 -4.21 -0.70 5.12
C TYR A 72 -3.83 -1.05 6.56
N GLY A 73 -3.21 -0.12 7.29
CA GLY A 73 -2.75 -0.34 8.66
C GLY A 73 -3.74 0.04 9.76
N ARG A 74 -4.92 0.57 9.39
CA ARG A 74 -5.94 1.03 10.35
C ARG A 74 -7.05 -0.01 10.49
N SER A 75 -7.59 -0.17 11.69
CA SER A 75 -8.63 -1.17 12.01
C SER A 75 -9.95 -0.57 12.53
N GLU A 76 -9.99 0.75 12.77
CA GLU A 76 -11.09 1.43 13.47
C GLU A 76 -11.68 2.59 12.66
N GLY A 77 -12.86 3.06 13.07
CA GLY A 77 -13.54 4.22 12.46
C GLY A 77 -14.02 3.96 11.02
N PHE A 78 -14.37 2.71 10.73
CA PHE A 78 -15.05 2.28 9.51
C PHE A 78 -16.51 1.91 9.81
N ALA A 79 -17.38 2.04 8.82
CA ALA A 79 -18.80 1.69 8.95
C ALA A 79 -19.09 0.33 8.30
N ARG A 80 -19.99 -0.46 8.92
CA ARG A 80 -20.51 -1.73 8.36
C ARG A 80 -19.42 -2.74 7.96
N VAL A 81 -18.35 -2.83 8.76
CA VAL A 81 -17.26 -3.79 8.53
C VAL A 81 -17.75 -5.23 8.66
N ALA A 82 -17.43 -6.05 7.67
CA ALA A 82 -17.75 -7.47 7.67
C ALA A 82 -17.13 -8.17 8.90
N PRO A 83 -17.83 -9.14 9.54
CA PRO A 83 -17.39 -9.73 10.81
C PRO A 83 -15.94 -10.24 10.82
N ALA A 84 -15.47 -10.81 9.72
CA ALA A 84 -14.11 -11.36 9.61
C ALA A 84 -12.98 -10.31 9.77
N PHE A 85 -13.28 -9.03 9.47
CA PHE A 85 -12.31 -7.93 9.42
C PHE A 85 -12.46 -6.90 10.56
N ARG A 86 -13.43 -7.09 11.47
CA ARG A 86 -13.64 -6.13 12.57
C ARG A 86 -12.42 -6.08 13.48
N GLY A 87 -11.94 -4.87 13.77
CA GLY A 87 -10.78 -4.65 14.65
C GLY A 87 -9.45 -5.14 14.08
N LYS A 88 -9.40 -5.50 12.79
CA LYS A 88 -8.19 -5.97 12.12
C LYS A 88 -7.80 -5.03 10.98
N PRO A 89 -6.52 -4.66 10.86
CA PRO A 89 -6.05 -3.97 9.67
C PRO A 89 -6.06 -4.93 8.47
N LEU A 90 -6.02 -4.39 7.25
CA LEU A 90 -5.89 -5.19 6.03
C LEU A 90 -4.50 -5.82 5.91
N LEU A 91 -3.47 -5.07 6.34
CA LEU A 91 -2.10 -5.54 6.45
C LEU A 91 -1.62 -5.38 7.89
N ASP A 92 -0.95 -6.40 8.42
CA ASP A 92 -0.31 -6.30 9.71
C ASP A 92 0.90 -5.35 9.69
N ALA A 93 1.43 -5.02 10.86
CA ALA A 93 2.56 -4.10 10.98
C ALA A 93 3.80 -4.57 10.22
N ARG A 94 4.03 -5.89 10.12
CA ARG A 94 5.19 -6.41 9.39
C ARG A 94 5.01 -6.29 7.89
N GLN A 95 3.82 -6.63 7.39
CA GLN A 95 3.46 -6.48 5.98
C GLN A 95 3.55 -5.02 5.52
N ILE A 96 3.11 -4.07 6.36
CA ILE A 96 3.27 -2.63 6.09
C ILE A 96 4.76 -2.27 5.95
N GLU A 97 5.63 -2.71 6.87
CA GLU A 97 7.07 -2.44 6.76
C GLU A 97 7.70 -3.07 5.52
N ASP A 98 7.30 -4.29 5.17
CA ASP A 98 7.77 -4.98 3.98
C ASP A 98 7.38 -4.18 2.71
N VAL A 99 6.12 -3.73 2.59
CA VAL A 99 5.67 -2.86 1.48
C VAL A 99 6.44 -1.54 1.45
N VAL A 100 6.59 -0.86 2.58
CA VAL A 100 7.33 0.41 2.66
C VAL A 100 8.79 0.23 2.25
N ALA A 101 9.43 -0.87 2.68
CA ALA A 101 10.80 -1.19 2.29
C ALA A 101 10.91 -1.38 0.77
N PHE A 102 9.94 -2.05 0.14
CA PHE A 102 9.90 -2.19 -1.31
C PHE A 102 9.67 -0.84 -2.02
N LEU A 103 8.67 -0.06 -1.63
CA LEU A 103 8.37 1.24 -2.26
C LEU A 103 9.57 2.21 -2.18
N ALA A 104 10.33 2.17 -1.08
CA ALA A 104 11.54 2.97 -0.93
C ALA A 104 12.67 2.62 -1.93
N THR A 105 12.61 1.43 -2.56
CA THR A 105 13.56 1.01 -3.60
C THR A 105 13.20 1.51 -4.99
N LEU A 106 11.96 1.94 -5.22
CA LEU A 106 11.47 2.43 -6.52
C LEU A 106 11.90 3.89 -6.72
N LYS A 107 13.13 4.10 -7.20
CA LYS A 107 13.73 5.42 -7.38
C LYS A 107 13.63 5.97 -8.79
#